data_AF-A0A3G9K1M3-F1
#
_entry.id   AF-A0A3G9K1M3-F1
#
_cell.length_a   1.000
_cell.length_b   1.000
_cell.length_c   1.000
_cell.angle_alpha   90.00
_cell.angle_beta   90.00
_cell.angle_gamma   90.00
#
_symmetry.space_group_name_H-M   'P 1'
#
loop_
_entity.id
_entity.type
_entity.pdbx_description
1 polymer ?
#
loop_
_entity_poly.entity_id
_entity_poly.type
_entity_poly.pdbx_seq_one_letter_code
_entity_poly.pdbx_strand_id
1 'polypeptide(L)'
;MPSARSGVLRAVDVCLRVAAALLVAAAAFLLVPLPELRAAQIELTLAVQGLEPTCVRGLLVLGTGAGGAVRGDFLLCAAALLLLDWILGRASRTSQGL
;
A
#
# COMPACT_ATOMS: atom_id res chain seq x y z
N MET A 1 12.39 -16.73 25.06
CA MET A 1 12.15 -15.27 24.99
C MET A 1 10.86 -14.98 24.23
N PRO A 2 9.70 -14.97 24.90
CA PRO A 2 8.39 -14.72 24.26
C PRO A 2 8.14 -13.23 23.92
N SER A 3 8.80 -12.31 24.62
CA SER A 3 8.58 -10.85 24.52
C SER A 3 9.02 -10.26 23.18
N ALA A 4 10.20 -10.67 22.69
CA ALA A 4 10.76 -10.17 21.42
C ALA A 4 9.91 -10.53 20.20
N ARG A 5 9.32 -11.74 20.19
CA ARG A 5 8.44 -12.22 19.10
C ARG A 5 7.17 -11.37 18.99
N SER A 6 6.64 -10.91 20.13
CA SER A 6 5.47 -10.01 20.17
C SER A 6 5.79 -8.58 19.71
N GLY A 7 7.03 -8.12 19.90
CA GLY A 7 7.47 -6.78 19.47
C GLY A 7 7.68 -6.73 17.96
N VAL A 8 8.34 -7.75 17.40
CA VAL A 8 8.56 -7.87 15.94
C VAL A 8 7.23 -7.96 15.19
N LEU A 9 6.28 -8.78 15.65
CA LEU A 9 4.95 -8.88 15.03
C LEU A 9 4.23 -7.54 15.02
N ARG A 10 4.23 -6.81 16.15
CA ARG A 10 3.64 -5.46 16.20
C ARG A 10 4.31 -4.49 15.25
N ALA A 11 5.64 -4.53 15.12
CA ALA A 11 6.36 -3.67 14.19
C ALA A 11 5.98 -3.99 12.73
N VAL A 12 5.86 -5.27 12.38
CA VAL A 12 5.42 -5.70 11.05
C VAL A 12 4.00 -5.22 10.75
N ASP A 13 3.06 -5.39 11.68
CA ASP A 13 1.67 -4.94 11.53
C ASP A 13 1.60 -3.43 11.29
N VAL A 14 2.35 -2.63 12.07
CA VAL A 14 2.43 -1.18 11.89
C VAL A 14 3.00 -0.84 10.51
N CYS A 15 4.09 -1.49 10.09
CA CYS A 15 4.69 -1.26 8.77
C CYS A 15 3.72 -1.58 7.63
N LEU A 16 2.98 -2.69 7.70
CA LEU A 16 1.99 -3.07 6.69
C LEU A 16 0.87 -2.02 6.58
N ARG A 17 0.35 -1.55 7.71
CA ARG A 17 -0.71 -0.54 7.75
C ARG A 17 -0.24 0.81 7.24
N VAL A 18 0.96 1.23 7.64
CA VAL A 18 1.55 2.50 7.17
C VAL A 18 1.79 2.44 5.67
N ALA A 19 2.39 1.35 5.16
CA ALA A 19 2.61 1.17 3.73
C ALA A 19 1.30 1.17 2.94
N ALA A 20 0.26 0.49 3.43
CA ALA A 20 -1.07 0.51 2.81
C ALA A 20 -1.67 1.92 2.79
N ALA A 21 -1.59 2.67 3.91
CA ALA A 21 -2.08 4.03 3.99
C ALA A 21 -1.35 4.98 3.02
N LEU A 22 -0.03 4.83 2.90
CA LEU A 22 0.78 5.61 1.94
C LEU A 22 0.38 5.32 0.49
N LEU A 23 0.11 4.06 0.14
CA LEU A 23 -0.35 3.70 -1.21
C LEU A 23 -1.74 4.30 -1.51
N VAL A 24 -2.66 4.29 -0.54
CA VAL A 24 -3.98 4.91 -0.69
C VAL A 24 -3.84 6.43 -0.84
N ALA A 25 -2.99 7.07 -0.02
CA ALA A 25 -2.73 8.50 -0.11
C ALA A 25 -2.11 8.88 -1.46
N ALA A 26 -1.15 8.08 -1.96
CA ALA A 26 -0.56 8.25 -3.28
C ALA A 26 -1.61 8.12 -4.40
N ALA A 27 -2.48 7.10 -4.32
CA ALA A 27 -3.57 6.93 -5.29
C ALA A 27 -4.54 8.12 -5.29
N ALA A 28 -4.89 8.65 -4.11
CA ALA A 28 -5.73 9.84 -3.99
C ALA A 28 -5.05 11.11 -4.53
N PHE A 29 -3.74 11.28 -4.27
CA PHE A 29 -2.96 12.39 -4.78
C PHE A 29 -2.83 12.37 -6.31
N LEU A 30 -2.74 11.19 -6.91
CA LEU A 30 -2.65 11.01 -8.37
C LEU A 30 -4.02 11.10 -9.07
N LEU A 31 -5.10 10.89 -8.33
CA LEU A 31 -6.47 11.05 -8.83
C LEU A 31 -6.79 12.52 -9.13
N VAL A 32 -6.33 13.44 -8.28
CA VAL A 32 -6.61 14.87 -8.42
C VAL A 32 -5.53 15.52 -9.30
N PRO A 33 -5.88 16.14 -10.43
CA PRO A 33 -4.92 16.84 -11.26
C PRO A 33 -4.43 18.11 -10.53
N LEU A 34 -3.13 18.20 -10.24
CA LEU A 34 -2.52 19.34 -9.57
C LEU A 34 -1.38 19.88 -10.46
N PRO A 35 -1.65 20.86 -11.34
CA PRO A 35 -0.69 21.33 -12.34
C PRO A 35 0.66 21.76 -11.73
N GLU A 36 0.60 22.49 -10.61
CA GLU A 36 1.78 22.97 -9.88
C GLU A 36 2.62 21.84 -9.27
N LEU A 37 2.03 20.67 -9.06
CA LEU A 37 2.69 19.50 -8.46
C LEU A 37 2.88 18.35 -9.46
N ARG A 38 2.72 18.61 -10.77
CA ARG A 38 2.74 17.56 -11.79
C ARG A 38 4.06 16.79 -11.81
N ALA A 39 5.19 17.46 -11.60
CA ALA A 39 6.49 16.80 -11.48
C ALA A 39 6.51 15.82 -10.30
N ALA A 40 6.03 16.24 -9.14
CA ALA A 40 5.93 15.39 -7.94
C ALA A 40 4.98 14.20 -8.15
N GLN A 41 3.86 14.40 -8.87
CA GLN A 41 2.94 13.32 -9.23
C GLN A 41 3.62 12.26 -10.12
N ILE A 42 4.44 12.69 -11.07
CA ILE A 42 5.21 11.78 -11.94
C ILE A 42 6.28 11.04 -11.14
N GLU A 43 7.07 11.75 -10.33
CA GLU A 43 8.12 11.15 -9.49
C GLU A 43 7.55 10.14 -8.51
N LEU A 44 6.46 10.49 -7.81
CA LEU A 44 5.78 9.57 -6.89
C LEU A 44 5.29 8.32 -7.62
N THR A 45 4.72 8.49 -8.82
CA THR A 45 4.27 7.37 -9.64
C THR A 45 5.42 6.41 -9.96
N LEU A 46 6.56 6.94 -10.40
CA LEU A 46 7.73 6.14 -10.76
C LEU A 46 8.33 5.45 -9.53
N ALA A 47 8.41 6.16 -8.40
CA ALA A 47 8.93 5.62 -7.15
C ALA A 47 8.09 4.43 -6.66
N VAL A 48 6.76 4.57 -6.62
CA VAL A 48 5.87 3.48 -6.19
C VAL A 48 5.91 2.32 -7.18
N GLN A 49 5.88 2.59 -8.49
CA GLN A 49 5.98 1.54 -9.51
C GLN A 49 7.30 0.74 -9.46
N GLY A 50 8.38 1.33 -8.93
CA GLY A 50 9.64 0.62 -8.69
C GLY A 50 9.55 -0.40 -7.55
N LEU A 51 8.58 -0.25 -6.65
CA LEU A 51 8.34 -1.12 -5.50
C LEU A 51 7.21 -2.13 -5.75
N GLU A 52 6.37 -1.89 -6.75
CA GLU A 52 5.25 -2.78 -7.08
C GLU A 52 5.71 -4.13 -7.67
N PRO A 53 5.03 -5.24 -7.33
CA PRO A 53 5.22 -6.49 -8.03
C PRO A 53 4.93 -6.34 -9.53
N THR A 54 5.79 -6.91 -10.37
CA THR A 54 5.70 -6.79 -11.83
C THR A 54 4.38 -7.31 -12.40
N CYS A 55 3.71 -8.25 -11.73
CA CYS A 55 2.44 -8.81 -12.16
C CYS A 55 1.22 -7.90 -11.95
N VAL A 56 1.33 -6.86 -11.11
CA VAL A 56 0.22 -5.92 -10.82
C VAL A 56 0.48 -4.52 -11.35
N ARG A 57 1.75 -4.19 -11.65
CA ARG A 57 2.17 -2.88 -12.14
C ARG A 57 1.41 -2.49 -13.41
N GLY A 58 0.67 -1.38 -13.34
CA GLY A 58 -0.08 -0.87 -14.49
C GLY A 58 -1.33 -1.68 -14.87
N LEU A 59 -1.67 -2.73 -14.11
CA LEU A 59 -2.81 -3.60 -14.39
C LEU A 59 -4.14 -2.83 -14.31
N LEU A 60 -4.24 -1.88 -13.38
CA LEU A 60 -5.46 -1.12 -13.12
C LEU A 60 -5.14 0.37 -13.02
N VAL A 61 -4.93 0.99 -14.19
CA VAL A 61 -4.72 2.44 -14.30
C VAL A 61 -5.77 3.01 -15.24
N LEU A 62 -6.62 3.90 -14.72
CA LEU A 62 -7.66 4.56 -15.49
C LEU A 62 -7.38 6.05 -15.55
N GLY A 63 -7.09 6.57 -16.75
CA GLY A 63 -6.97 8.00 -16.96
C GLY A 63 -8.32 8.70 -16.73
N THR A 64 -8.30 9.82 -16.03
CA THR A 64 -9.49 10.66 -15.85
C THR A 64 -9.52 11.74 -16.92
N GLY A 65 -10.72 12.18 -17.35
CA GLY A 65 -10.86 13.27 -18.32
C GLY A 65 -10.31 14.61 -17.84
N ALA A 66 -10.05 14.76 -16.53
CA ALA A 66 -9.46 15.95 -15.91
C ALA A 66 -7.91 15.92 -15.89
N GLY A 67 -7.27 14.86 -16.40
CA GLY A 67 -5.81 14.75 -16.47
C GLY A 67 -5.13 14.08 -15.27
N GLY A 68 -5.88 13.62 -14.27
CA GLY A 68 -5.42 12.71 -13.22
C GLY A 68 -5.57 11.23 -13.60
N ALA A 69 -5.19 10.31 -12.73
CA ALA A 69 -5.35 8.88 -12.96
C ALA A 69 -5.79 8.13 -11.68
N VAL A 70 -6.75 7.21 -11.84
CA VAL A 70 -7.08 6.23 -10.80
C VAL A 70 -6.00 5.14 -10.84
N ARG A 71 -5.18 5.07 -9.79
CA ARG A 71 -4.17 4.03 -9.58
C ARG A 71 -4.73 2.87 -8.77
N GLY A 72 -5.52 2.03 -9.42
CA GLY A 72 -6.09 0.84 -8.79
C GLY A 72 -5.06 -0.26 -8.53
N ASP A 73 -3.95 -0.27 -9.26
CA ASP A 73 -2.77 -1.08 -8.94
C ASP A 73 -2.23 -0.75 -7.53
N PHE A 74 -2.17 0.53 -7.18
CA PHE A 74 -1.73 0.97 -5.84
C PHE A 74 -2.73 0.52 -4.77
N LEU A 75 -4.03 0.65 -5.06
CA LEU A 75 -5.09 0.21 -4.15
C LEU A 75 -5.12 -1.31 -3.97
N LEU A 76 -4.81 -2.08 -5.02
CA LEU A 76 -4.71 -3.52 -4.95
C LEU A 76 -3.53 -3.95 -4.07
N CYS A 77 -2.38 -3.30 -4.22
CA CYS A 77 -1.23 -3.49 -3.34
C CYS A 77 -1.57 -3.16 -1.88
N ALA A 78 -2.25 -2.03 -1.63
CA ALA A 78 -2.70 -1.64 -0.29
C ALA A 78 -3.65 -2.68 0.32
N ALA A 79 -4.62 -3.17 -0.45
CA ALA A 79 -5.54 -4.21 -0.01
C ALA A 79 -4.81 -5.52 0.33
N ALA A 80 -3.82 -5.91 -0.46
CA ALA A 80 -2.99 -7.08 -0.19
C ALA A 80 -2.21 -6.94 1.13
N LEU A 81 -1.62 -5.77 1.40
CA LEU A 81 -0.91 -5.49 2.66
C LEU A 81 -1.84 -5.58 3.89
N LEU A 82 -3.06 -5.03 3.78
CA LEU A 82 -4.06 -5.14 4.86
C LEU A 82 -4.55 -6.58 5.05
N LEU A 83 -4.67 -7.36 3.98
CA LEU A 83 -4.99 -8.77 4.07
C LEU A 83 -3.88 -9.55 4.79
N LEU A 84 -2.61 -9.23 4.52
CA LEU A 84 -1.47 -9.83 5.23
C LEU A 84 -1.48 -9.48 6.72
N ASP A 85 -1.71 -8.20 7.08
CA ASP A 85 -1.87 -7.76 8.47
C ASP A 85 -2.97 -8.56 9.17
N TRP A 86 -4.12 -8.74 8.50
CA TRP A 86 -5.23 -9.52 9.04
C TRP A 86 -4.88 -11.00 9.25
N ILE A 87 -4.21 -11.64 8.29
CA ILE A 87 -3.79 -13.04 8.39
C ILE A 87 -2.79 -13.23 9.54
N LEU A 88 -1.78 -12.35 9.65
CA LEU A 88 -0.79 -12.37 10.73
C LEU A 88 -1.45 -12.17 12.10
N GLY A 89 -2.40 -11.24 12.18
CA GLY A 89 -3.18 -11.00 13.39
C GLY A 89 -4.09 -12.17 13.79
N ARG A 90 -4.56 -12.98 12.83
CA ARG A 90 -5.31 -14.22 13.12
C ARG A 90 -4.40 -15.36 13.55
N ALA A 91 -3.30 -15.60 12.82
CA ALA A 91 -2.34 -16.64 13.14
C ALA A 91 -1.74 -16.48 14.54
N SER A 92 -1.45 -15.23 14.92
CA SER A 92 -0.92 -14.89 16.24
C SER A 92 -1.90 -15.23 17.37
N ARG A 93 -3.20 -14.98 17.19
CA ARG A 93 -4.24 -15.34 18.17
C ARG A 93 -4.40 -16.85 18.34
N THR A 94 -4.36 -17.60 17.24
CA THR A 94 -4.42 -19.06 17.27
C THR A 94 -3.24 -19.66 18.05
N SER A 95 -2.04 -19.10 17.89
CA SER A 95 -0.84 -19.58 18.61
C SER A 95 -0.82 -19.30 20.11
N GLN A 96 -1.69 -18.43 20.63
CA GLN A 96 -1.80 -18.12 22.06
C GLN A 96 -2.88 -18.96 22.77
N GLY A 97 -3.71 -19.69 22.02
CA GLY A 97 -4.78 -20.55 22.55
C GLY A 97 -4.44 -22.05 22.61
N LEU A 98 -3.20 -22.42 22.28
CA LEU A 98 -2.59 -23.76 22.45
C LEU A 98 -1.52 -23.69 23.54
#